data_AF-A0A3M1G657-F1
#
_entry.id   AF-A0A3M1G657-F1
#
_cell.length_a   1.000
_cell.length_b   1.000
_cell.length_c   1.000
_cell.angle_alpha   90.00
_cell.angle_beta   90.00
_cell.angle_gamma   90.00
#
_symmetry.space_group_name_H-M   'P 1'
#
loop_
_entity.id
_entity.type
_entity.pdbx_description
1 polymer ?
#
loop_
_entity_poly.entity_id
_entity_poly.type
_entity_poly.pdbx_seq_one_letter_code
_entity_poly.pdbx_strand_id
1 'polypeptide(L)' 'GQPGVFIPLGTPLDKAEEMLIMEALEYTNGNRSRAARLLGISVRTIRRKLKRIKEKK' A
#
# COMPACT_ATOMS: atom_id res chain seq x y z
N GLY A 1 8.80 7.05 16.06
CA GLY A 1 8.20 7.90 15.00
C GLY A 1 7.13 7.11 14.29
N GLN A 2 6.23 7.76 13.55
CA GLN A 2 5.41 7.02 12.58
C GLN A 2 6.33 6.38 11.54
N PRO A 3 6.14 5.10 11.18
CA PRO A 3 6.89 4.49 10.10
C PRO A 3 6.59 5.21 8.78
N GLY A 4 7.59 5.27 7.90
CA GLY A 4 7.52 5.98 6.64
C GLY A 4 8.31 5.26 5.56
N VAL A 5 7.86 5.40 4.31
CA VAL A 5 8.49 4.80 3.14
C VAL A 5 9.34 5.84 2.42
N PHE A 6 10.62 5.53 2.18
CA PHE A 6 11.43 6.33 1.27
C PHE A 6 11.05 6.01 -0.19
N ILE A 7 10.64 7.03 -0.94
CA ILE A 7 10.26 6.91 -2.34
C ILE A 7 11.21 7.80 -3.15
N PRO A 8 12.15 7.21 -3.92
CA PRO A 8 13.03 7.98 -4.80
C PRO A 8 12.24 8.81 -5.81
N LEU A 9 12.76 10.00 -6.16
CA LEU A 9 12.23 10.78 -7.27
C LEU A 9 12.31 9.99 -8.58
N GLY A 10 11.28 10.09 -9.41
CA GLY A 10 11.15 9.31 -10.64
C GLY A 10 10.56 7.91 -10.45
N THR A 11 10.29 7.47 -9.21
CA THR A 11 9.53 6.24 -8.97
C THR A 11 8.15 6.35 -9.62
N PRO A 12 7.75 5.39 -10.47
CA PRO A 12 6.41 5.36 -11.05
C PRO A 12 5.35 5.39 -9.95
N LEU A 13 4.27 6.15 -10.19
CA LEU A 13 3.22 6.33 -9.19
C LEU A 13 2.60 4.99 -8.75
N ASP A 14 2.46 4.04 -9.67
CA ASP A 14 1.93 2.72 -9.34
C ASP A 14 2.85 1.94 -8.40
N LYS A 15 4.18 2.10 -8.53
CA LYS A 15 5.18 1.53 -7.61
C LYS A 15 5.21 2.22 -6.26
N ALA A 16 5.13 3.54 -6.23
CA ALA A 16 5.00 4.31 -4.99
C ALA A 16 3.76 3.88 -4.19
N GLU A 17 2.60 3.76 -4.87
CA GLU A 17 1.37 3.24 -4.24
C GLU A 17 1.54 1.79 -3.74
N GLU A 18 2.19 0.92 -4.51
CA GLU A 18 2.46 -0.48 -4.11
C GLU A 18 3.28 -0.51 -2.81
N MET A 19 4.35 0.29 -2.71
CA MET A 19 5.18 0.38 -1.50
C MET A 19 4.39 0.89 -0.28
N LEU A 20 3.60 1.95 -0.45
CA LEU A 20 2.77 2.51 0.63
C LEU A 20 1.71 1.53 1.13
N ILE A 21 1.07 0.77 0.22
CA ILE A 21 0.09 -0.24 0.58
C ILE A 21 0.73 -1.37 1.38
N MET A 22 1.93 -1.81 1.00
CA MET A 22 2.63 -2.88 1.71
C MET A 22 3.05 -2.44 3.11
N GLU A 23 3.65 -1.27 3.25
CA GLU A 23 4.04 -0.70 4.56
C GLU A 23 2.82 -0.55 5.48
N ALA A 24 1.71 0.01 4.96
CA ALA A 24 0.49 0.17 5.75
C ALA A 24 -0.11 -1.16 6.19
N LEU A 25 0.02 -2.22 5.38
CA LEU A 25 -0.42 -3.56 5.74
C LEU A 25 0.48 -4.17 6.82
N GLU A 26 1.80 -4.02 6.69
CA GLU A 26 2.76 -4.48 7.69
C GLU A 26 2.52 -3.79 9.04
N TYR A 27 2.43 -2.46 9.04
CA TYR A 27 2.12 -1.66 10.22
C TYR A 27 0.79 -2.05 10.89
N THR A 28 -0.17 -2.54 10.12
CA THR A 28 -1.49 -2.96 10.63
C THR A 28 -1.64 -4.46 10.82
N ASN A 29 -0.53 -5.23 10.79
CA ASN A 29 -0.53 -6.69 10.90
C ASN A 29 -1.48 -7.37 9.91
N GLY A 30 -1.47 -6.90 8.66
CA GLY A 30 -2.30 -7.40 7.56
C GLY A 30 -3.76 -6.95 7.58
N ASN A 31 -4.17 -6.08 8.53
CA ASN A 31 -5.55 -5.62 8.61
C ASN A 31 -5.88 -4.59 7.51
N ARG A 32 -6.45 -5.09 6.41
CA ARG A 32 -6.80 -4.31 5.22
C ARG A 32 -7.75 -3.14 5.50
N SER A 33 -8.65 -3.26 6.48
CA SER A 33 -9.56 -2.18 6.84
C SER A 33 -8.85 -1.04 7.57
N ARG A 34 -7.89 -1.37 8.46
CA ARG A 34 -7.04 -0.37 9.12
C ARG A 34 -6.07 0.28 8.12
N ALA A 35 -5.40 -0.52 7.28
CA ALA A 35 -4.50 0.01 6.24
C ALA A 35 -5.22 0.98 5.29
N ALA A 36 -6.44 0.63 4.87
CA ALA A 36 -7.25 1.48 4.00
C ALA A 36 -7.56 2.83 4.65
N ARG A 37 -7.90 2.84 5.95
CA ARG A 37 -8.13 4.09 6.69
C ARG A 37 -6.86 4.94 6.81
N LEU A 38 -5.71 4.31 7.08
CA LEU A 38 -4.43 5.03 7.17
C LEU A 38 -4.06 5.71 5.85
N LEU A 39 -4.32 5.04 4.73
CA LEU A 39 -4.01 5.55 3.39
C LEU A 39 -5.12 6.44 2.79
N GLY A 40 -6.25 6.64 3.48
CA GLY A 40 -7.38 7.44 2.98
C GLY A 40 -8.07 6.84 1.74
N ILE A 41 -8.04 5.51 1.57
CA ILE A 41 -8.63 4.81 0.43
C ILE A 41 -9.65 3.76 0.87
N SER A 42 -10.43 3.23 -0.07
CA SER A 42 -11.36 2.14 0.23
C SER A 42 -10.64 0.78 0.33
N VAL A 43 -11.19 -0.13 1.14
CA VAL A 43 -10.72 -1.53 1.22
C VAL A 43 -10.81 -2.24 -0.14
N ARG A 44 -11.79 -1.87 -0.98
CA ARG A 44 -11.91 -2.33 -2.37
C ARG A 44 -10.67 -1.96 -3.19
N THR A 45 -10.15 -0.74 -3.00
CA THR A 45 -8.94 -0.29 -3.69
C THR A 45 -7.71 -1.07 -3.24
N ILE A 46 -7.52 -1.31 -1.94
CA ILE A 46 -6.44 -2.19 -1.45
C ILE A 46 -6.54 -3.58 -2.08
N ARG A 47 -7.71 -4.21 -2.06
CA ARG A 47 -7.91 -5.55 -2.67
C ARG A 47 -7.56 -5.57 -4.15
N ARG A 48 -8.02 -4.58 -4.93
CA ARG A 48 -7.74 -4.46 -6.36
C ARG A 48 -6.24 -4.31 -6.62
N LYS A 49 -5.56 -3.44 -5.88
CA LYS A 49 -4.11 -3.21 -6.01
C LYS A 49 -3.31 -4.46 -5.61
N LEU A 50 -3.67 -5.12 -4.50
CA LEU A 50 -3.04 -6.39 -4.08
C LEU A 50 -3.20 -7.51 -5.10
N LYS A 51 -4.37 -7.62 -5.75
CA LYS A 51 -4.58 -8.59 -6.84
C LYS A 51 -3.62 -8.32 -7.99
N ARG A 52 -3.52 -7.06 -8.44
CA ARG A 52 -2.59 -6.64 -9.49
C ARG A 52 -1.12 -6.90 -9.16
N ILE A 53 -0.70 -6.71 -7.89
CA ILE A 53 0.66 -7.02 -7.44
C ILE A 53 0.94 -8.52 -7.58
N LYS A 54 -0.02 -9.37 -7.20
CA LYS A 54 0.13 -10.83 -7.30
C LYS A 54 0.18 -11.33 -8.75
N GLU A 55 -0.55 -10.69 -9.66
CA GLU A 55 -0.59 -11.05 -11.08
C GLU A 55 0.66 -10.59 -11.86
N LYS A 56 1.41 -9.62 -11.33
CA LYS A 56 2.71 -9.17 -11.87
C LYS A 56 3.88 -10.06 -11.44
N LYS A 57 3.67 -11.03 -10.54
CA LYS A 57 4.67 -12.04 -10.13
C LYS A 57 4.59 -13.27 -11.03
#